data_AF-A0AAW3PVP3-F1
#
_entry.id   AF-A0AAW3PVP3-F1
#
_cell.length_a   1.000
_cell.length_b   1.000
_cell.length_c   1.000
_cell.angle_alpha   90.00
_cell.angle_beta   90.00
_cell.angle_gamma   90.00
#
_symmetry.space_group_name_H-M   'P 1'
#
loop_
_entity.id
_entity.type
_entity.pdbx_description
1 polymer ?
#
loop_
_entity_poly.entity_id
_entity_poly.type
_entity_poly.pdbx_seq_one_letter_code
_entity_poly.pdbx_strand_id
1 'polypeptide(L)'
;MRLADFIIRNMEPILVQWEAFAATLLPAARHMNSHGLRDHAREILTAVAQDIAAPQTREAQHEKSLGRAAEPANTAETAAQTHAVLRARRGFNINQLVAEYRALRASVLRLWIDACQPSPPHLDDMIRFNEAIDQAVVESVAFFTEQVEQSRNLLLGMLGHDMRTPLQTIQVTASYLSALNAGEEVSEAAGRLIRSGGRMQGLLDDLCDFNRTQLGLGINVVPRHVDLAHVLANVVDELRAGHPDRDIDVDISGDLRGDWDDQRMQQLLSNLVGNAVKYGTPGTPVRVTAAANDSEVFVEVGNRGPVIDRLTLDRIFDPLQRGEDRPDRKRDDGGLGLGLFIANEIAKAHRGWIDARSDRTETVFTVRLPRGA
;
A
#
# COMPACT_ATOMS: atom_id res chain seq x y z
N MET A 1 22.85 13.86 -41.41
CA MET A 1 22.44 12.49 -41.02
C MET A 1 21.34 12.61 -39.98
N ARG A 2 20.27 11.82 -40.09
CA ARG A 2 19.17 11.82 -39.12
C ARG A 2 19.66 11.37 -37.73
N LEU A 3 18.99 11.81 -36.67
CA LEU A 3 19.39 11.48 -35.30
C LEU A 3 19.23 9.97 -35.01
N ALA A 4 18.16 9.35 -35.53
CA ALA A 4 17.96 7.90 -35.39
C ALA A 4 19.15 7.09 -35.93
N ASP A 5 19.60 7.41 -37.15
CA ASP A 5 20.76 6.76 -37.78
C ASP A 5 22.05 7.03 -37.00
N PHE A 6 22.20 8.25 -36.48
CA PHE A 6 23.35 8.62 -35.66
C PHE A 6 23.44 7.77 -34.39
N ILE A 7 22.33 7.62 -33.65
CA ILE A 7 22.28 6.84 -32.41
C ILE A 7 22.71 5.39 -32.67
N ILE A 8 22.17 4.76 -33.71
CA ILE A 8 22.51 3.37 -34.04
C ILE A 8 23.98 3.22 -34.45
N ARG A 9 24.51 4.15 -35.26
CA ARG A 9 25.92 4.12 -35.71
C ARG A 9 26.92 4.46 -34.60
N ASN A 10 26.53 5.27 -33.62
CA ASN A 10 27.40 5.76 -32.55
C ASN A 10 27.02 5.21 -31.18
N MET A 11 26.39 4.04 -31.14
CA MET A 11 25.90 3.42 -29.90
C MET A 11 27.00 3.28 -28.85
N GLU A 12 28.17 2.74 -29.22
CA GLU A 12 29.25 2.49 -28.27
C GLU A 12 29.82 3.79 -27.66
N PRO A 13 30.17 4.83 -28.44
CA PRO A 13 30.53 6.14 -27.88
C PRO A 13 29.50 6.72 -26.90
N ILE A 14 28.20 6.56 -27.19
CA ILE A 14 27.13 7.03 -26.31
C ILE A 14 27.11 6.22 -25.00
N LEU A 15 27.21 4.88 -25.09
CA LEU A 15 27.22 4.00 -23.92
C LEU A 15 28.45 4.22 -23.01
N VAL A 16 29.60 4.55 -23.59
CA VAL A 16 30.80 4.94 -22.82
C VAL A 16 30.54 6.20 -21.99
N GLN A 17 29.89 7.22 -22.58
CA GLN A 17 29.55 8.45 -21.82
C GLN A 17 28.49 8.19 -20.75
N TRP A 18 27.50 7.34 -21.05
CA TRP A 18 26.51 6.91 -20.06
C TRP A 18 27.18 6.20 -18.88
N GLU A 19 28.03 5.21 -19.14
CA GLU A 19 28.75 4.46 -18.10
C GLU A 19 29.58 5.38 -17.21
N ALA A 20 30.36 6.28 -17.84
CA ALA A 20 31.20 7.22 -17.12
C ALA A 20 30.37 8.11 -16.19
N PHE A 21 29.19 8.56 -16.63
CA PHE A 21 28.27 9.31 -15.77
C PHE A 21 27.66 8.45 -14.67
N ALA A 22 27.12 7.28 -15.01
CA ALA A 22 26.47 6.37 -14.06
C ALA A 22 27.42 5.96 -12.92
N ALA A 23 28.71 5.77 -13.21
CA ALA A 23 29.75 5.48 -12.23
C ALA A 23 29.89 6.57 -11.15
N THR A 24 29.48 7.82 -11.43
CA THR A 24 29.54 8.94 -10.47
C THR A 24 28.39 8.95 -9.46
N LEU A 25 27.34 8.15 -9.68
CA LEU A 25 26.12 8.14 -8.86
C LEU A 25 26.30 7.34 -7.56
N LEU A 26 27.10 7.89 -6.65
CA LEU A 26 27.38 7.29 -5.34
C LEU A 26 26.24 7.55 -4.32
N PRO A 27 26.04 6.64 -3.34
CA PRO A 27 26.80 5.40 -3.11
C PRO A 27 26.35 4.22 -4.00
N ALA A 28 25.22 4.32 -4.69
CA ALA A 28 24.60 3.19 -5.40
C ALA A 28 25.52 2.54 -6.45
N ALA A 29 26.27 3.34 -7.21
CA ALA A 29 27.18 2.86 -8.23
C ALA A 29 28.49 2.22 -7.70
N ARG A 30 28.79 2.31 -6.39
CA ARG A 30 30.13 2.01 -5.83
C ARG A 30 30.65 0.60 -6.17
N HIS A 31 29.77 -0.38 -6.25
CA HIS A 31 30.13 -1.80 -6.46
C HIS A 31 29.67 -2.33 -7.82
N MET A 32 29.30 -1.45 -8.75
CA MET A 32 28.79 -1.84 -10.05
C MET A 32 29.94 -2.01 -11.05
N ASN A 33 29.88 -3.08 -11.83
CA ASN A 33 30.77 -3.29 -12.97
C ASN A 33 30.20 -2.61 -14.23
N SER A 34 30.99 -2.56 -15.29
CA SER A 34 30.61 -1.95 -16.58
C SER A 34 29.27 -2.45 -17.11
N HIS A 35 29.05 -3.77 -17.06
CA HIS A 35 27.78 -4.38 -17.48
C HIS A 35 26.59 -3.84 -16.68
N GLY A 36 26.71 -3.76 -15.35
CA GLY A 36 25.64 -3.22 -14.51
C GLY A 36 25.41 -1.72 -14.71
N LEU A 37 26.46 -0.96 -15.04
CA LEU A 37 26.33 0.48 -15.28
C LEU A 37 25.68 0.79 -16.64
N ARG A 38 26.00 0.00 -17.67
CA ARG A 38 25.46 0.13 -19.04
C ARG A 38 24.14 -0.61 -19.28
N ASP A 39 23.68 -1.33 -18.27
CA ASP A 39 22.49 -2.16 -18.31
C ASP A 39 21.31 -1.49 -19.03
N HIS A 40 20.60 -2.24 -19.89
CA HIS A 40 19.45 -1.83 -20.72
C HIS A 40 19.58 -0.52 -21.52
N ALA A 41 20.70 0.21 -21.43
CA ALA A 41 20.88 1.52 -22.06
C ALA A 41 20.94 1.40 -23.58
N ARG A 42 21.45 0.28 -24.11
CA ARG A 42 21.45 -0.03 -25.54
C ARG A 42 20.03 -0.22 -26.06
N GLU A 43 19.23 -0.99 -25.33
CA GLU A 43 17.85 -1.32 -25.65
C GLU A 43 16.97 -0.07 -25.59
N ILE A 44 17.16 0.78 -24.56
CA ILE A 44 16.53 2.10 -24.45
C ILE A 44 16.86 2.96 -25.68
N LEU A 45 18.16 3.09 -26.02
CA LEU A 45 18.58 3.89 -27.18
C LEU A 45 18.06 3.33 -28.51
N THR A 46 17.94 2.00 -28.62
CA THR A 46 17.38 1.34 -29.79
C THR A 46 15.88 1.64 -29.93
N ALA A 47 15.13 1.55 -28.83
CA ALA A 47 13.71 1.90 -28.80
C ALA A 47 13.49 3.39 -29.14
N VAL A 48 14.32 4.27 -28.60
CA VAL A 48 14.28 5.71 -28.91
C VAL A 48 14.59 5.98 -30.40
N ALA A 49 15.59 5.31 -30.98
CA ALA A 49 15.91 5.46 -32.40
C ALA A 49 14.78 4.93 -33.31
N GLN A 50 14.13 3.83 -32.92
CA GLN A 50 12.97 3.29 -33.62
C GLN A 50 11.78 4.26 -33.57
N ASP A 51 11.53 4.86 -32.40
CA ASP A 51 10.48 5.87 -32.23
C ASP A 51 10.70 7.08 -33.16
N ILE A 52 11.91 7.66 -33.18
CA ILE A 52 12.27 8.78 -34.09
C ILE A 52 12.12 8.41 -35.58
N ALA A 53 12.25 7.13 -35.92
CA ALA A 53 12.10 6.66 -37.30
C ALA A 53 10.64 6.39 -37.70
N ALA A 54 9.77 6.08 -36.75
CA ALA A 54 8.38 5.68 -37.00
C ALA A 54 7.53 6.84 -37.55
N PRO A 55 6.55 6.62 -38.45
CA PRO A 55 5.61 7.67 -38.85
C PRO A 55 4.78 8.18 -37.67
N GLN A 56 4.58 9.49 -37.55
CA GLN A 56 3.78 10.12 -36.48
C GLN A 56 2.93 11.25 -37.06
N THR A 57 1.64 11.27 -36.71
CA THR A 57 0.75 12.38 -37.07
C THR A 57 0.90 13.53 -36.08
N ARG A 58 0.49 14.75 -36.46
CA ARG A 58 0.51 15.90 -35.54
C ARG A 58 -0.37 15.70 -34.30
N GLU A 59 -1.49 14.99 -34.45
CA GLU A 59 -2.37 14.64 -33.34
C GLU A 59 -1.69 13.66 -32.38
N ALA A 60 -1.08 12.60 -32.92
CA ALA A 60 -0.32 11.64 -32.11
C ALA A 60 0.89 12.32 -31.41
N GLN A 61 1.54 13.27 -32.08
CA GLN A 61 2.59 14.09 -31.48
C GLN A 61 2.06 14.94 -30.32
N HIS A 62 0.92 15.61 -30.51
CA HIS A 62 0.29 16.40 -29.46
C HIS A 62 -0.09 15.55 -28.24
N GLU A 63 -0.77 14.42 -28.44
CA GLU A 63 -1.15 13.53 -27.34
C GLU A 63 0.07 12.96 -26.61
N LYS A 64 1.14 12.59 -27.35
CA LYS A 64 2.40 12.12 -26.75
C LYS A 64 3.06 13.21 -25.90
N SER A 65 3.06 14.46 -26.37
CA SER A 65 3.57 15.60 -25.59
C SER A 65 2.80 15.87 -24.29
N LEU A 66 1.54 15.45 -24.22
CA LEU A 66 0.68 15.54 -23.02
C LEU A 66 0.76 14.28 -22.13
N GLY A 67 1.56 13.28 -22.51
CA GLY A 67 1.62 11.99 -21.81
C GLY A 67 0.36 11.13 -21.98
N ARG A 68 -0.43 11.36 -23.04
CA ARG A 68 -1.69 10.67 -23.33
C ARG A 68 -1.58 9.66 -24.48
N ALA A 69 -0.36 9.37 -24.92
CA ALA A 69 -0.15 8.36 -25.96
C ALA A 69 -0.73 7.01 -25.51
N ALA A 70 -1.41 6.33 -26.44
CA ALA A 70 -1.93 4.99 -26.18
C ALA A 70 -0.76 4.06 -25.83
N GLU A 71 -0.83 3.41 -24.65
CA GLU A 71 0.12 2.36 -24.32
C GLU A 71 0.01 1.23 -25.35
N PRO A 72 1.13 0.71 -25.88
CA PRO A 72 1.08 -0.40 -26.81
C PRO A 72 0.39 -1.58 -26.14
N ALA A 73 -0.74 -2.00 -26.70
CA ALA A 73 -1.50 -3.12 -26.20
C ALA A 73 -0.63 -4.39 -26.26
N ASN A 74 -0.33 -4.95 -25.08
CA ASN A 74 0.21 -6.30 -24.90
C ASN A 74 1.70 -6.50 -25.27
N THR A 75 2.60 -5.64 -24.77
CA THR A 75 4.05 -5.85 -24.88
C THR A 75 4.68 -6.27 -23.55
N ALA A 76 5.72 -7.10 -23.61
CA ALA A 76 6.63 -7.35 -22.50
C ALA A 76 7.18 -6.04 -21.91
N GLU A 77 7.67 -6.07 -20.66
CA GLU A 77 8.27 -4.91 -19.99
C GLU A 77 9.25 -4.16 -20.92
N THR A 78 9.12 -2.84 -21.03
CA THR A 78 10.01 -2.03 -21.86
C THR A 78 11.41 -1.98 -21.25
N ALA A 79 12.43 -1.72 -22.07
CA ALA A 79 13.79 -1.58 -21.56
C ALA A 79 13.92 -0.48 -20.49
N ALA A 80 13.12 0.59 -20.58
CA ALA A 80 13.06 1.65 -19.59
C ALA A 80 12.45 1.17 -18.26
N GLN A 81 11.41 0.32 -18.33
CA GLN A 81 10.79 -0.30 -17.16
C GLN A 81 11.77 -1.27 -16.47
N THR A 82 12.39 -2.17 -17.23
CA THR A 82 13.38 -3.13 -16.69
C THR A 82 14.60 -2.41 -16.10
N HIS A 83 15.11 -1.36 -16.76
CA HIS A 83 16.18 -0.51 -16.23
C HIS A 83 15.82 0.09 -14.87
N ALA A 84 14.61 0.66 -14.76
CA ALA A 84 14.12 1.25 -13.52
C ALA A 84 14.05 0.23 -12.37
N VAL A 85 13.52 -0.96 -12.63
CA VAL A 85 13.46 -2.05 -11.65
C VAL A 85 14.86 -2.44 -11.16
N LEU A 86 15.82 -2.58 -12.07
CA LEU A 86 17.19 -2.93 -11.71
C LEU A 86 17.89 -1.82 -10.91
N ARG A 87 17.65 -0.55 -11.25
CA ARG A 87 18.16 0.59 -10.47
C ARG A 87 17.57 0.64 -9.06
N ALA A 88 16.26 0.40 -8.91
CA ALA A 88 15.62 0.30 -7.59
C ALA A 88 16.28 -0.80 -6.73
N ARG A 89 16.46 -2.01 -7.29
CA ARG A 89 17.11 -3.13 -6.61
C ARG A 89 18.57 -2.88 -6.25
N ARG A 90 19.25 -1.99 -6.96
CA ARG A 90 20.64 -1.59 -6.71
C ARG A 90 20.77 -0.39 -5.75
N GLY A 91 19.66 0.09 -5.19
CA GLY A 91 19.66 1.16 -4.19
C GLY A 91 19.89 2.56 -4.76
N PHE A 92 19.61 2.75 -6.06
CA PHE A 92 19.51 4.09 -6.62
C PHE A 92 18.32 4.80 -6.00
N ASN A 93 18.35 6.14 -5.97
CA ASN A 93 17.16 6.95 -5.73
C ASN A 93 16.60 7.52 -7.05
N ILE A 94 15.37 8.03 -6.99
CA ILE A 94 14.67 8.58 -8.17
C ILE A 94 15.46 9.72 -8.84
N ASN A 95 16.15 10.57 -8.06
CA ASN A 95 16.93 11.68 -8.63
C ASN A 95 18.15 11.17 -9.41
N GLN A 96 18.77 10.08 -8.96
CA GLN A 96 19.88 9.43 -9.66
C GLN A 96 19.39 8.79 -10.96
N LEU A 97 18.26 8.08 -10.94
CA LEU A 97 17.63 7.50 -12.14
C LEU A 97 17.33 8.59 -13.19
N VAL A 98 16.67 9.67 -12.80
CA VAL A 98 16.37 10.80 -13.70
C VAL A 98 17.65 11.50 -14.17
N ALA A 99 18.71 11.53 -13.34
CA ALA A 99 19.99 12.10 -13.75
C ALA A 99 20.66 11.29 -14.88
N GLU A 100 20.52 9.96 -14.91
CA GLU A 100 21.05 9.13 -16.02
C GLU A 100 20.42 9.52 -17.36
N TYR A 101 19.09 9.64 -17.41
CA TYR A 101 18.39 10.08 -18.62
C TYR A 101 18.76 11.50 -19.04
N ARG A 102 18.92 12.42 -18.07
CA ARG A 102 19.39 13.79 -18.36
C ARG A 102 20.79 13.79 -18.98
N ALA A 103 21.70 12.98 -18.44
CA ALA A 103 23.06 12.83 -18.96
C ALA A 103 23.06 12.21 -20.36
N LEU A 104 22.24 11.17 -20.58
CA LEU A 104 22.09 10.54 -21.90
C LEU A 104 21.63 11.52 -22.96
N ARG A 105 20.56 12.26 -22.66
CA ARG A 105 19.99 13.26 -23.57
C ARG A 105 21.06 14.29 -23.96
N ALA A 106 21.80 14.80 -22.99
CA ALA A 106 22.88 15.75 -23.22
C ALA A 106 24.01 15.14 -24.07
N SER A 107 24.43 13.91 -23.77
CA SER A 107 25.49 13.20 -24.51
C SER A 107 25.11 12.94 -25.97
N VAL A 108 23.92 12.41 -26.21
CA VAL A 108 23.42 12.11 -27.56
C VAL A 108 23.32 13.39 -28.39
N LEU A 109 22.68 14.44 -27.88
CA LEU A 109 22.50 15.69 -28.61
C LEU A 109 23.82 16.40 -28.88
N ARG A 110 24.72 16.47 -27.89
CA ARG A 110 26.06 17.06 -28.07
C ARG A 110 26.85 16.33 -29.15
N LEU A 111 26.96 15.01 -29.03
CA LEU A 111 27.70 14.19 -30.00
C LEU A 111 27.12 14.31 -31.42
N TRP A 112 25.80 14.36 -31.55
CA TRP A 112 25.14 14.51 -32.85
C TRP A 112 25.36 15.89 -33.46
N ILE A 113 25.22 16.96 -32.67
CA ILE A 113 25.44 18.35 -33.12
C ILE A 113 26.89 18.52 -33.60
N ASP A 114 27.86 18.07 -32.79
CA ASP A 114 29.28 18.20 -33.08
C ASP A 114 29.68 17.43 -34.35
N ALA A 115 29.13 16.23 -34.55
CA ALA A 115 29.49 15.37 -35.68
C ALA A 115 28.71 15.70 -36.97
N CYS A 116 27.46 16.15 -36.88
CA CYS A 116 26.56 16.22 -38.03
C CYS A 116 26.16 17.63 -38.46
N GLN A 117 26.33 18.65 -37.60
CA GLN A 117 25.90 20.04 -37.86
C GLN A 117 24.49 20.11 -38.51
N PRO A 118 23.45 19.67 -37.80
CA PRO A 118 22.14 19.40 -38.39
C PRO A 118 21.46 20.65 -38.97
N SER A 119 20.86 20.49 -40.14
CA SER A 119 20.08 21.52 -40.83
C SER A 119 18.60 21.49 -40.41
N PRO A 120 17.79 22.54 -40.68
CA PRO A 120 16.38 22.64 -40.28
C PRO A 120 15.49 21.40 -40.49
N PRO A 121 15.55 20.65 -41.61
CA PRO A 121 14.73 19.44 -41.79
C PRO A 121 15.06 18.30 -40.81
N HIS A 122 16.19 18.37 -40.10
CA HIS A 122 16.58 17.40 -39.07
C HIS A 122 16.31 17.91 -37.65
N LEU A 123 15.84 19.14 -37.46
CA LEU A 123 15.47 19.65 -36.13
C LEU A 123 14.23 18.95 -35.57
N ASP A 124 13.36 18.43 -36.43
CA ASP A 124 12.19 17.64 -36.01
C ASP A 124 12.61 16.36 -35.27
N ASP A 125 13.72 15.73 -35.68
CA ASP A 125 14.27 14.56 -34.99
C ASP A 125 14.64 14.89 -33.51
N MET A 126 14.99 16.14 -33.18
CA MET A 126 15.25 16.55 -31.80
C MET A 126 13.98 16.58 -30.95
N ILE A 127 12.87 17.05 -31.52
CA ILE A 127 11.58 17.08 -30.84
C ILE A 127 11.16 15.64 -30.54
N ARG A 128 11.24 14.76 -31.55
CA ARG A 128 10.91 13.33 -31.41
C ARG A 128 11.82 12.62 -30.40
N PHE A 129 13.12 12.94 -30.38
CA PHE A 129 14.04 12.40 -29.40
C PHE A 129 13.69 12.84 -27.97
N ASN A 130 13.34 14.11 -27.76
CA ASN A 130 12.93 14.59 -26.45
C ASN A 130 11.64 13.90 -25.98
N GLU A 131 10.63 13.77 -26.86
CA GLU A 131 9.39 13.03 -26.56
C GLU A 131 9.67 11.57 -26.18
N ALA A 132 10.55 10.88 -26.92
CA ALA A 132 10.91 9.49 -26.64
C ALA A 132 11.66 9.32 -25.31
N ILE A 133 12.57 10.26 -24.98
CA ILE A 133 13.26 10.26 -23.69
C ILE A 133 12.31 10.59 -22.54
N ASP A 134 11.44 11.58 -22.70
CA ASP A 134 10.49 11.97 -21.65
C ASP A 134 9.50 10.83 -21.37
N GLN A 135 9.05 10.12 -22.40
CA GLN A 135 8.26 8.89 -22.26
C GLN A 135 9.02 7.81 -21.45
N ALA A 136 10.27 7.52 -21.82
CA ALA A 136 11.09 6.54 -21.10
C ALA A 136 11.31 6.94 -19.63
N VAL A 137 11.48 8.25 -19.34
CA VAL A 137 11.59 8.76 -17.96
C VAL A 137 10.31 8.55 -17.18
N VAL A 138 9.14 8.87 -17.76
CA VAL A 138 7.84 8.69 -17.10
C VAL A 138 7.61 7.22 -16.76
N GLU A 139 7.82 6.32 -17.73
CA GLU A 139 7.71 4.87 -17.51
C GLU A 139 8.69 4.38 -16.43
N SER A 140 9.96 4.80 -16.51
CA SER A 140 10.97 4.44 -15.53
C SER A 140 10.61 4.94 -14.12
N VAL A 141 10.11 6.16 -13.98
CA VAL A 141 9.72 6.72 -12.67
C VAL A 141 8.57 5.95 -12.05
N ALA A 142 7.55 5.60 -12.85
CA ALA A 142 6.41 4.82 -12.38
C ALA A 142 6.86 3.44 -11.86
N PHE A 143 7.59 2.67 -12.67
CA PHE A 143 8.06 1.33 -12.31
C PHE A 143 9.09 1.35 -11.17
N PHE A 144 9.97 2.35 -11.13
CA PHE A 144 10.90 2.51 -10.02
C PHE A 144 10.16 2.70 -8.69
N THR A 145 9.15 3.58 -8.69
CA THR A 145 8.37 3.88 -7.48
C THR A 145 7.61 2.66 -7.01
N GLU A 146 6.95 1.95 -7.93
CA GLU A 146 6.26 0.70 -7.63
C GLU A 146 7.20 -0.36 -7.04
N GLN A 147 8.40 -0.54 -7.61
CA GLN A 147 9.38 -1.51 -7.10
C GLN A 147 9.93 -1.14 -5.72
N VAL A 148 10.16 0.16 -5.45
CA VAL A 148 10.60 0.62 -4.13
C VAL A 148 9.51 0.37 -3.09
N GLU A 149 8.26 0.72 -3.39
CA GLU A 149 7.14 0.47 -2.48
C GLU A 149 6.90 -1.03 -2.28
N GLN A 150 6.95 -1.84 -3.34
CA GLN A 150 6.84 -3.30 -3.25
C GLN A 150 7.93 -3.90 -2.34
N SER A 151 9.18 -3.48 -2.52
CA SER A 151 10.31 -3.96 -1.71
C SER A 151 10.19 -3.53 -0.25
N ARG A 152 9.78 -2.28 -0.01
CA ARG A 152 9.50 -1.76 1.33
C ARG A 152 8.41 -2.56 2.01
N ASN A 153 7.35 -2.88 1.27
CA ASN A 153 6.28 -3.70 1.78
C ASN A 153 6.80 -5.09 2.13
N LEU A 154 7.45 -5.82 1.23
CA LEU A 154 7.99 -7.16 1.53
C LEU A 154 8.87 -7.19 2.81
N LEU A 155 9.71 -6.17 3.00
CA LEU A 155 10.53 -6.03 4.22
C LEU A 155 9.68 -5.89 5.49
N LEU A 156 8.64 -5.04 5.46
CA LEU A 156 7.72 -4.89 6.59
C LEU A 156 6.96 -6.19 6.89
N GLY A 157 6.54 -6.93 5.86
CA GLY A 157 5.91 -8.24 6.02
C GLY A 157 6.83 -9.27 6.69
N MET A 158 8.10 -9.34 6.26
CA MET A 158 9.11 -10.23 6.85
C MET A 158 9.42 -9.87 8.30
N LEU A 159 9.62 -8.59 8.61
CA LEU A 159 9.84 -8.14 9.98
C LEU A 159 8.63 -8.44 10.88
N GLY A 160 7.41 -8.29 10.35
CA GLY A 160 6.19 -8.66 11.05
C GLY A 160 6.17 -10.14 11.48
N HIS A 161 6.51 -11.01 10.54
CA HIS A 161 6.61 -12.45 10.78
C HIS A 161 7.69 -12.81 11.80
N ASP A 162 8.89 -12.25 11.65
CA ASP A 162 10.04 -12.62 12.49
C ASP A 162 9.94 -12.07 13.91
N MET A 163 9.15 -11.01 14.12
CA MET A 163 8.83 -10.48 15.45
C MET A 163 7.71 -11.24 16.17
N ARG A 164 6.82 -11.95 15.45
CA ARG A 164 5.73 -12.76 16.03
C ARG A 164 6.26 -13.87 16.94
N THR A 165 7.28 -14.59 16.50
CA THR A 165 7.87 -15.73 17.24
C THR A 165 8.49 -15.36 18.60
N PRO A 166 9.41 -14.37 18.70
CA PRO A 166 9.95 -13.97 20.00
C PRO A 166 8.87 -13.38 20.91
N LEU A 167 7.88 -12.70 20.35
CA LEU A 167 6.77 -12.14 21.10
C LEU A 167 5.88 -13.23 21.72
N GLN A 168 5.52 -14.25 20.93
CA GLN A 168 4.78 -15.42 21.40
C GLN A 168 5.53 -16.12 22.53
N THR A 169 6.87 -16.22 22.42
CA THR A 169 7.73 -16.81 23.47
C THR A 169 7.65 -16.02 24.78
N ILE A 170 7.68 -14.68 24.72
CA ILE A 170 7.51 -13.80 25.89
C ILE A 170 6.13 -14.01 26.52
N GLN A 171 5.07 -14.08 25.72
CA GLN A 171 3.71 -14.27 26.21
C GLN A 171 3.51 -15.63 26.89
N VAL A 172 4.01 -16.71 26.30
CA VAL A 172 3.92 -18.05 26.88
C VAL A 172 4.70 -18.12 28.19
N THR A 173 5.90 -17.54 28.24
CA THR A 173 6.72 -17.50 29.46
C THR A 173 6.02 -16.69 30.56
N ALA A 174 5.44 -15.55 30.21
CA ALA A 174 4.66 -14.74 31.15
C ALA A 174 3.42 -15.50 31.65
N SER A 175 2.69 -16.19 30.76
CA SER A 175 1.54 -17.01 31.13
C SER A 175 1.93 -18.13 32.10
N TYR A 176 3.08 -18.77 31.86
CA TYR A 176 3.64 -19.77 32.77
C TYR A 176 3.99 -19.18 34.15
N LEU A 177 4.65 -18.02 34.19
CA LEU A 177 4.96 -17.32 35.46
C LEU A 177 3.70 -16.93 36.23
N SER A 178 2.66 -16.48 35.53
CA SER A 178 1.35 -16.19 36.15
C SER A 178 0.70 -17.45 36.71
N ALA A 179 0.78 -18.58 35.99
CA ALA A 179 0.19 -19.85 36.40
C ALA A 179 0.91 -20.49 37.61
N LEU A 180 2.22 -20.27 37.74
CA LEU A 180 2.99 -20.69 38.90
C LEU A 180 2.59 -19.97 40.19
N ASN A 181 1.80 -18.89 40.09
CA ASN A 181 1.33 -18.08 41.21
C ASN A 181 2.48 -17.66 42.15
N ALA A 182 3.62 -17.29 41.55
CA ALA A 182 4.92 -17.08 42.20
C ALA A 182 5.00 -15.78 43.03
N GLY A 183 3.89 -15.38 43.64
CA GLY A 183 3.67 -14.09 44.30
C GLY A 183 2.74 -13.18 43.49
N GLU A 184 2.00 -12.34 44.21
CA GLU A 184 1.02 -11.40 43.62
C GLU A 184 1.70 -10.42 42.65
N GLU A 185 2.83 -9.82 43.05
CA GLU A 185 3.59 -8.90 42.20
C GLU A 185 4.12 -9.55 40.91
N VAL A 186 4.55 -10.82 40.98
CA VAL A 186 5.05 -11.58 39.82
C VAL A 186 3.90 -11.92 38.87
N SER A 187 2.75 -12.30 39.43
CA SER A 187 1.55 -12.64 38.65
C SER A 187 0.96 -11.38 37.98
N GLU A 188 0.98 -10.23 38.65
CA GLU A 188 0.61 -8.95 38.04
C GLU A 188 1.57 -8.54 36.93
N ALA A 189 2.88 -8.65 37.16
CA ALA A 189 3.90 -8.33 36.16
C ALA A 189 3.78 -9.24 34.92
N ALA A 190 3.57 -10.53 35.14
CA ALA A 190 3.26 -11.49 34.08
C ALA A 190 1.98 -11.12 33.33
N GLY A 191 0.90 -10.77 34.04
CA GLY A 191 -0.34 -10.29 33.43
C GLY A 191 -0.14 -9.05 32.56
N ARG A 192 0.69 -8.08 33.01
CA ARG A 192 1.06 -6.90 32.20
C ARG A 192 1.81 -7.30 30.92
N LEU A 193 2.75 -8.25 31.01
CA LEU A 193 3.50 -8.76 29.85
C LEU A 193 2.59 -9.46 28.85
N ILE A 194 1.66 -10.31 29.31
CA ILE A 194 0.70 -11.00 28.44
C ILE A 194 -0.15 -9.99 27.67
N ARG A 195 -0.72 -8.98 28.36
CA ARG A 195 -1.52 -7.93 27.73
C ARG A 195 -0.71 -7.11 26.72
N SER A 196 0.52 -6.74 27.08
CA SER A 196 1.40 -5.98 26.18
C SER A 196 1.81 -6.80 24.96
N GLY A 197 2.11 -8.09 25.17
CA GLY A 197 2.40 -9.04 24.11
C GLY A 197 1.23 -9.19 23.15
N GLY A 198 0.00 -9.31 23.67
CA GLY A 198 -1.20 -9.45 22.84
C GLY A 198 -1.43 -8.23 21.96
N ARG A 199 -1.23 -7.03 22.53
CA ARG A 199 -1.29 -5.78 21.75
C ARG A 199 -0.25 -5.73 20.65
N MET A 200 1.01 -6.05 20.95
CA MET A 200 2.07 -6.09 19.93
C MET A 200 1.76 -7.13 18.85
N GLN A 201 1.18 -8.27 19.21
CA GLN A 201 0.83 -9.32 18.27
C GLN A 201 -0.22 -8.83 17.28
N GLY A 202 -1.30 -8.20 17.77
CA GLY A 202 -2.31 -7.59 16.92
C GLY A 202 -1.75 -6.51 15.98
N LEU A 203 -0.84 -5.67 16.46
CA LEU A 203 -0.19 -4.65 15.61
C LEU A 203 0.68 -5.28 14.50
N LEU A 204 1.37 -6.39 14.79
CA LEU A 204 2.15 -7.12 13.80
C LEU A 204 1.24 -7.82 12.78
N ASP A 205 0.13 -8.38 13.24
CA ASP A 205 -0.86 -9.04 12.37
C ASP A 205 -1.52 -8.02 11.42
N ASP A 206 -1.96 -6.87 11.94
CA ASP A 206 -2.48 -5.76 11.13
C ASP A 206 -1.44 -5.25 10.12
N LEU A 207 -0.16 -5.15 10.52
CA LEU A 207 0.92 -4.75 9.62
C LEU A 207 1.13 -5.77 8.50
N CYS A 208 1.12 -7.06 8.82
CA CYS A 208 1.21 -8.14 7.83
C CYS A 208 0.03 -8.12 6.87
N ASP A 209 -1.20 -7.94 7.36
CA ASP A 209 -2.40 -7.87 6.54
C ASP A 209 -2.39 -6.64 5.62
N PHE A 210 -2.06 -5.46 6.16
CA PHE A 210 -1.82 -4.25 5.37
C PHE A 210 -0.79 -4.51 4.27
N ASN A 211 0.32 -5.17 4.60
CA ASN A 211 1.35 -5.48 3.64
C ASN A 211 0.87 -6.33 2.46
N ARG A 212 0.11 -7.39 2.76
CA ARG A 212 -0.46 -8.28 1.74
C ARG A 212 -1.41 -7.51 0.81
N THR A 213 -2.22 -6.60 1.34
CA THR A 213 -3.11 -5.76 0.54
C THR A 213 -2.32 -4.84 -0.40
N GLN A 214 -1.22 -4.24 0.07
CA GLN A 214 -0.33 -3.43 -0.77
C GLN A 214 0.38 -4.22 -1.87
N LEU A 215 0.56 -5.53 -1.69
CA LEU A 215 1.09 -6.45 -2.70
C LEU A 215 0.01 -6.97 -3.67
N GLY A 216 -1.23 -6.48 -3.57
CA GLY A 216 -2.36 -6.92 -4.41
C GLY A 216 -2.90 -8.31 -4.06
N LEU A 217 -2.45 -8.92 -2.96
CA LEU A 217 -2.88 -10.27 -2.54
C LEU A 217 -4.17 -10.26 -1.72
N GLY A 218 -4.59 -9.07 -1.25
CA GLY A 218 -5.74 -8.91 -0.37
C GLY A 218 -5.61 -9.64 0.97
N ILE A 219 -6.73 -9.69 1.70
CA ILE A 219 -6.86 -10.49 2.93
C ILE A 219 -7.19 -11.94 2.55
N ASN A 220 -6.41 -12.87 3.09
CA ASN A 220 -6.71 -14.29 2.91
C ASN A 220 -7.90 -14.68 3.80
N VAL A 221 -8.93 -15.25 3.19
CA VAL A 221 -10.15 -15.72 3.84
C VAL A 221 -10.37 -17.20 3.50
N VAL A 222 -10.85 -17.96 4.48
CA VAL A 222 -11.25 -19.37 4.31
C VAL A 222 -12.71 -19.48 4.74
N PRO A 223 -13.68 -19.17 3.86
CA PRO A 223 -15.09 -19.16 4.20
C PRO A 223 -15.59 -20.51 4.67
N ARG A 224 -16.42 -20.50 5.71
CA ARG A 224 -17.12 -21.65 6.28
C ARG A 224 -18.52 -21.23 6.68
N HIS A 225 -19.39 -22.21 6.94
CA HIS A 225 -20.70 -21.93 7.50
C HIS A 225 -20.55 -21.35 8.91
N VAL A 226 -20.88 -20.07 9.06
CA VAL A 226 -20.72 -19.28 10.28
C VAL A 226 -22.06 -18.62 10.63
N ASP A 227 -22.35 -18.57 11.92
CA ASP A 227 -23.48 -17.81 12.48
C ASP A 227 -22.93 -16.50 13.08
N LEU A 228 -23.11 -15.38 12.38
CA LEU A 228 -22.57 -14.09 12.82
C LEU A 228 -23.13 -13.62 14.15
N ALA A 229 -24.28 -14.14 14.60
CA ALA A 229 -24.81 -13.85 15.93
C ALA A 229 -23.84 -14.30 17.04
N HIS A 230 -23.24 -15.48 16.89
CA HIS A 230 -22.27 -16.02 17.84
C HIS A 230 -20.95 -15.23 17.81
N VAL A 231 -20.48 -14.88 16.62
CA VAL A 231 -19.25 -14.08 16.46
C VAL A 231 -19.43 -12.70 17.12
N LEU A 232 -20.57 -12.05 16.88
CA LEU A 232 -20.89 -10.76 17.46
C LEU A 232 -21.00 -10.82 18.99
N ALA A 233 -21.65 -11.85 19.53
CA ALA A 233 -21.75 -12.04 20.98
C ALA A 233 -20.37 -12.17 21.62
N ASN A 234 -19.48 -13.01 21.06
CA ASN A 234 -18.13 -13.19 21.56
C ASN A 234 -17.33 -11.88 21.56
N VAL A 235 -17.37 -11.12 20.46
CA VAL A 235 -16.69 -9.82 20.36
C VAL A 235 -17.19 -8.82 21.39
N VAL A 236 -18.52 -8.74 21.56
CA VAL A 236 -19.12 -7.81 22.51
C VAL A 236 -18.77 -8.20 23.95
N ASP A 237 -18.78 -9.48 24.29
CA ASP A 237 -18.43 -9.95 25.64
C ASP A 237 -16.96 -9.69 25.97
N GLU A 238 -16.05 -9.92 25.02
CA GLU A 238 -14.64 -9.55 25.14
C GLU A 238 -14.46 -8.04 25.38
N LEU A 239 -15.18 -7.19 24.62
CA LEU A 239 -15.10 -5.75 24.76
C LEU A 239 -15.71 -5.24 26.07
N ARG A 240 -16.81 -5.84 26.53
CA ARG A 240 -17.40 -5.54 27.86
C ARG A 240 -16.43 -5.88 28.98
N ALA A 241 -15.74 -7.02 28.89
CA ALA A 241 -14.73 -7.41 29.88
C ALA A 241 -13.53 -6.44 29.90
N GLY A 242 -13.12 -5.93 28.73
CA GLY A 242 -12.04 -4.94 28.61
C GLY A 242 -12.44 -3.50 28.97
N HIS A 243 -13.73 -3.18 28.90
CA HIS A 243 -14.27 -1.83 29.10
C HIS A 243 -15.53 -1.87 29.98
N PRO A 244 -15.40 -2.20 31.28
CA PRO A 244 -16.57 -2.39 32.18
C PRO A 244 -17.41 -1.11 32.37
N ASP A 245 -16.82 0.07 32.14
CA ASP A 245 -17.52 1.36 32.24
C ASP A 245 -18.25 1.78 30.94
N ARG A 246 -18.35 0.86 29.96
CA ARG A 246 -18.94 1.13 28.64
C ARG A 246 -20.13 0.22 28.39
N ASP A 247 -21.29 0.85 28.19
CA ASP A 247 -22.50 0.14 27.76
C ASP A 247 -22.44 -0.19 26.26
N ILE A 248 -22.72 -1.44 25.93
CA ILE A 248 -22.85 -1.94 24.56
C ILE A 248 -24.21 -2.60 24.43
N ASP A 249 -25.12 -1.96 23.69
CA ASP A 249 -26.46 -2.46 23.41
C ASP A 249 -26.44 -3.28 22.13
N VAL A 250 -26.91 -4.52 22.19
CA VAL A 250 -26.91 -5.45 21.04
C VAL A 250 -28.35 -5.82 20.71
N ASP A 251 -28.74 -5.62 19.45
CA ASP A 251 -30.02 -6.05 18.90
C ASP A 251 -29.80 -6.93 17.67
N ILE A 252 -30.25 -8.18 17.74
CA ILE A 252 -30.05 -9.19 16.69
C ILE A 252 -31.41 -9.66 16.22
N SER A 253 -31.65 -9.59 14.91
CA SER A 253 -32.90 -10.03 14.30
C SER A 253 -32.65 -10.86 13.03
N GLY A 254 -33.50 -11.86 12.79
CA GLY A 254 -33.39 -12.74 11.64
C GLY A 254 -32.33 -13.84 11.79
N ASP A 255 -32.09 -14.57 10.70
CA ASP A 255 -31.07 -15.62 10.62
C ASP A 255 -29.77 -15.04 10.07
N LEU A 256 -28.70 -15.04 10.86
CA LEU A 256 -27.40 -14.46 10.50
C LEU A 256 -26.40 -15.49 9.97
N ARG A 257 -26.86 -16.65 9.48
CA ARG A 257 -25.99 -17.70 8.93
C ARG A 257 -25.59 -17.45 7.48
N GLY A 258 -24.35 -17.77 7.16
CA GLY A 258 -23.79 -17.66 5.81
C GLY A 258 -22.35 -18.18 5.75
N ASP A 259 -21.70 -17.98 4.60
CA ASP A 259 -20.36 -18.48 4.34
C ASP A 259 -19.29 -17.38 4.52
N TRP A 260 -18.64 -17.37 5.68
CA TRP A 260 -17.59 -16.40 6.03
C TRP A 260 -16.44 -17.04 6.80
N ASP A 261 -15.30 -16.36 6.86
CA ASP A 261 -14.19 -16.73 7.72
C ASP A 261 -14.44 -16.18 9.12
N ASP A 262 -14.70 -17.09 10.08
CA ASP A 262 -15.03 -16.79 11.48
C ASP A 262 -14.02 -15.83 12.15
N GLN A 263 -12.73 -16.12 12.00
CA GLN A 263 -11.66 -15.34 12.63
C GLN A 263 -11.56 -13.94 12.02
N ARG A 264 -11.72 -13.83 10.69
CA ARG A 264 -11.72 -12.53 10.01
C ARG A 264 -12.98 -11.72 10.36
N MET A 265 -14.13 -12.36 10.51
CA MET A 265 -15.35 -11.68 10.98
C MET A 265 -15.19 -11.16 12.41
N GLN A 266 -14.56 -11.92 13.32
CA GLN A 266 -14.22 -11.45 14.66
C GLN A 266 -13.31 -10.21 14.60
N GLN A 267 -12.31 -10.20 13.72
CA GLN A 267 -11.40 -9.05 13.53
C GLN A 267 -12.12 -7.82 12.97
N LEU A 268 -12.99 -7.99 11.96
CA LEU A 268 -13.79 -6.89 11.41
C LEU A 268 -14.68 -6.28 12.50
N LEU A 269 -15.45 -7.10 13.21
CA LEU A 269 -16.39 -6.64 14.23
C LEU A 269 -15.68 -5.99 15.42
N SER A 270 -14.57 -6.58 15.90
CA SER A 270 -13.79 -5.99 16.99
C SER A 270 -13.17 -4.65 16.62
N ASN A 271 -12.75 -4.47 15.36
CA ASN A 271 -12.27 -3.17 14.87
C ASN A 271 -13.37 -2.11 14.87
N LEU A 272 -14.59 -2.44 14.43
CA LEU A 272 -15.70 -1.49 14.40
C LEU A 272 -16.23 -1.16 15.80
N VAL A 273 -16.54 -2.18 16.61
CA VAL A 273 -17.08 -1.99 17.96
C VAL A 273 -16.01 -1.38 18.88
N GLY A 274 -14.76 -1.80 18.76
CA GLY A 274 -13.64 -1.18 19.48
C GLY A 274 -13.43 0.29 19.11
N ASN A 275 -13.62 0.66 17.83
CA ASN A 275 -13.60 2.06 17.40
C ASN A 275 -14.74 2.85 18.08
N ALA A 276 -15.96 2.33 18.04
CA ALA A 276 -17.12 2.96 18.67
C ALA A 276 -16.94 3.16 20.19
N VAL A 277 -16.39 2.17 20.90
CA VAL A 277 -16.06 2.24 22.32
C VAL A 277 -15.00 3.32 22.61
N LYS A 278 -13.96 3.38 21.77
CA LYS A 278 -12.83 4.30 21.94
C LYS A 278 -13.21 5.76 21.65
N TYR A 279 -13.90 6.00 20.54
CA TYR A 279 -14.20 7.34 20.06
C TYR A 279 -15.55 7.86 20.55
N GLY A 280 -16.42 6.99 21.05
CA GLY A 280 -17.73 7.35 21.59
C GLY A 280 -17.69 8.18 22.87
N THR A 281 -18.65 9.08 23.00
CA THR A 281 -18.87 9.91 24.18
C THR A 281 -19.05 9.03 25.42
N PRO A 282 -18.30 9.27 26.52
CA PRO A 282 -18.50 8.56 27.77
C PRO A 282 -19.94 8.66 28.29
N GLY A 283 -20.47 7.57 28.86
CA GLY A 283 -21.83 7.52 29.42
C GLY A 283 -22.97 7.42 28.39
N THR A 284 -22.66 7.23 27.10
CA THR A 284 -23.64 6.88 26.07
C THR A 284 -23.34 5.49 25.52
N PRO A 285 -24.37 4.64 25.27
CA PRO A 285 -24.14 3.28 24.81
C PRO A 285 -23.61 3.25 23.37
N VAL A 286 -22.76 2.26 23.09
CA VAL A 286 -22.48 1.81 21.73
C VAL A 286 -23.63 0.92 21.30
N ARG A 287 -24.26 1.21 20.16
CA ARG A 287 -25.35 0.41 19.61
C ARG A 287 -24.80 -0.50 18.52
N VAL A 288 -25.06 -1.80 18.64
CA VAL A 288 -24.74 -2.79 17.64
C VAL A 288 -26.05 -3.45 17.20
N THR A 289 -26.42 -3.30 15.93
CA THR A 289 -27.58 -3.96 15.36
C THR A 289 -27.12 -4.95 14.30
N ALA A 290 -27.75 -6.11 14.24
CA ALA A 290 -27.54 -7.08 13.17
C ALA A 290 -28.88 -7.61 12.67
N ALA A 291 -29.03 -7.60 11.35
CA ALA A 291 -30.23 -8.04 10.67
C ALA A 291 -29.87 -8.80 9.39
N ALA A 292 -30.78 -9.64 8.89
CA ALA A 292 -30.62 -10.29 7.61
C ALA A 292 -31.83 -10.12 6.71
N ASN A 293 -31.58 -10.17 5.41
CA ASN A 293 -32.58 -10.51 4.41
C ASN A 293 -32.18 -11.84 3.72
N ASP A 294 -32.87 -12.17 2.62
CA ASP A 294 -32.66 -13.42 1.89
C ASP A 294 -31.26 -13.55 1.27
N SER A 295 -30.58 -12.43 0.97
CA SER A 295 -29.29 -12.42 0.25
C SER A 295 -28.10 -11.89 1.06
N GLU A 296 -28.34 -11.04 2.05
CA GLU A 296 -27.31 -10.28 2.76
C GLU A 296 -27.56 -10.24 4.27
N VAL A 297 -26.47 -10.17 5.03
CA VAL A 297 -26.46 -9.76 6.45
C VAL A 297 -25.95 -8.32 6.56
N PHE A 298 -26.63 -7.56 7.42
CA PHE A 298 -26.34 -6.17 7.75
C PHE A 298 -25.89 -6.10 9.20
N VAL A 299 -24.77 -5.42 9.45
CA VAL A 299 -24.34 -5.08 10.81
C VAL A 299 -24.11 -3.59 10.88
N GLU A 300 -24.79 -2.90 11.79
CA GLU A 300 -24.53 -1.49 12.08
C GLU A 300 -23.89 -1.35 13.45
N VAL A 301 -22.81 -0.58 13.52
CA VAL A 301 -22.14 -0.21 14.76
C VAL A 301 -22.19 1.30 14.89
N GLY A 302 -22.95 1.78 15.87
CA GLY A 302 -23.18 3.20 16.12
C GLY A 302 -22.71 3.67 17.48
N ASN A 303 -22.20 4.90 17.54
CA ASN A 303 -21.90 5.58 18.80
C ASN A 303 -22.24 7.07 18.71
N ARG A 304 -22.58 7.67 19.85
CA ARG A 304 -22.61 9.13 19.95
C ARG A 304 -21.20 9.66 20.04
N GLY A 305 -20.96 10.80 19.41
CA GLY A 305 -19.63 11.37 19.38
C GLY A 305 -19.60 12.70 18.63
N PRO A 306 -18.41 13.31 18.55
CA PRO A 306 -18.20 14.46 17.69
C PRO A 306 -18.47 14.12 16.23
N VAL A 307 -19.05 15.07 15.50
CA VAL A 307 -19.25 14.94 14.05
C VAL A 307 -17.89 14.79 13.37
N ILE A 308 -17.76 13.78 12.52
CA ILE A 308 -16.61 13.62 11.63
C ILE A 308 -16.88 14.48 10.40
N ASP A 309 -15.94 15.36 10.05
CA ASP A 309 -16.10 16.19 8.85
C ASP A 309 -16.07 15.32 7.58
N ARG A 310 -16.60 15.88 6.49
CA ARG A 310 -16.78 15.13 5.24
C ARG A 310 -15.47 14.66 4.61
N LEU A 311 -14.40 15.45 4.67
CA LEU A 311 -13.11 15.07 4.09
C LEU A 311 -12.48 13.92 4.87
N THR A 312 -12.66 13.91 6.19
CA THR A 312 -12.23 12.79 7.04
C THR A 312 -13.09 11.55 6.80
N LEU A 313 -14.42 11.68 6.64
CA LEU A 313 -15.30 10.55 6.31
C LEU A 313 -14.94 9.89 4.99
N ASP A 314 -14.70 10.68 3.93
CA ASP A 314 -14.35 10.17 2.59
C ASP A 314 -13.06 9.34 2.59
N ARG A 315 -12.21 9.52 3.60
CA ARG A 315 -10.91 8.88 3.74
C ARG A 315 -10.77 8.05 5.02
N ILE A 316 -11.87 7.80 5.74
CA ILE A 316 -11.83 7.19 7.09
C ILE A 316 -11.33 5.75 7.07
N PHE A 317 -11.45 5.10 5.91
CA PHE A 317 -10.96 3.74 5.66
C PHE A 317 -9.57 3.71 5.02
N ASP A 318 -8.94 4.88 4.73
CA ASP A 318 -7.56 4.91 4.26
C ASP A 318 -6.61 4.40 5.37
N PRO A 319 -5.54 3.68 5.02
CA PRO A 319 -4.60 3.15 6.00
C PRO A 319 -3.82 4.27 6.69
N LEU A 320 -3.42 4.03 7.95
CA LEU A 320 -2.62 4.95 8.77
C LEU A 320 -3.29 6.31 9.07
N GLN A 321 -4.59 6.40 8.86
CA GLN A 321 -5.41 7.53 9.28
C GLN A 321 -5.51 7.58 10.80
N ARG A 322 -5.20 8.74 11.37
CA ARG A 322 -5.52 9.08 12.76
C ARG A 322 -6.41 10.31 12.73
N GLY A 323 -7.57 10.24 13.36
CA GLY A 323 -8.45 11.41 13.51
C GLY A 323 -7.66 12.56 14.16
N GLU A 324 -7.94 13.79 13.73
CA GLU A 324 -7.20 15.00 14.16
C GLU A 324 -6.92 14.97 15.68
N ASP A 325 -5.65 15.17 16.02
CA ASP A 325 -5.12 15.15 17.38
C ASP A 325 -5.96 16.07 18.27
N ARG A 326 -6.81 15.47 19.11
CA ARG A 326 -7.46 16.21 20.19
C ARG A 326 -6.44 16.41 21.31
N PRO A 327 -6.17 17.66 21.73
CA PRO A 327 -5.11 17.96 22.70
C PRO A 327 -5.31 17.34 24.09
N ASP A 328 -6.51 16.83 24.42
CA ASP A 328 -6.84 16.26 25.73
C ASP A 328 -6.83 14.72 25.81
N ARG A 329 -6.55 13.99 24.71
CA ARG A 329 -6.40 12.53 24.78
C ARG A 329 -4.93 12.18 24.97
N LYS A 330 -4.61 11.51 26.08
CA LYS A 330 -3.27 10.95 26.36
C LYS A 330 -2.76 10.24 25.10
N ARG A 331 -1.51 10.55 24.71
CA ARG A 331 -0.75 10.00 23.56
C ARG A 331 -0.51 8.47 23.58
N ASP A 332 -1.26 7.71 24.38
CA ASP A 332 -0.99 6.31 24.71
C ASP A 332 -1.89 5.32 23.94
N ASP A 333 -2.62 5.80 22.94
CA ASP A 333 -3.55 4.99 22.15
C ASP A 333 -2.82 4.29 20.99
N GLY A 334 -2.03 3.26 21.33
CA GLY A 334 -1.08 2.51 20.50
C GLY A 334 -1.60 1.78 19.26
N GLY A 335 -2.63 2.28 18.56
CA GLY A 335 -3.07 1.76 17.26
C GLY A 335 -2.30 2.38 16.09
N LEU A 336 -2.00 1.57 15.06
CA LEU A 336 -1.36 2.04 13.82
C LEU A 336 -2.29 2.85 12.92
N GLY A 337 -3.58 2.97 13.26
CA GLY A 337 -4.58 3.57 12.35
C GLY A 337 -4.98 2.61 11.22
N LEU A 338 -4.82 1.30 11.43
CA LEU A 338 -5.15 0.26 10.45
C LEU A 338 -6.50 -0.41 10.68
N GLY A 339 -7.10 -0.32 11.87
CA GLY A 339 -8.30 -1.09 12.21
C GLY A 339 -9.49 -0.92 11.24
N LEU A 340 -9.84 0.32 10.87
CA LEU A 340 -10.93 0.58 9.91
C LEU A 340 -10.55 0.14 8.49
N PHE A 341 -9.30 0.33 8.08
CA PHE A 341 -8.79 -0.18 6.80
C PHE A 341 -8.90 -1.71 6.74
N ILE A 342 -8.44 -2.41 7.79
CA ILE A 342 -8.49 -3.88 7.86
C ILE A 342 -9.94 -4.38 7.86
N ALA A 343 -10.84 -3.74 8.61
CA ALA A 343 -12.27 -4.07 8.56
C ALA A 343 -12.82 -3.96 7.13
N ASN A 344 -12.49 -2.88 6.42
CA ASN A 344 -12.91 -2.66 5.03
C ASN A 344 -12.35 -3.74 4.08
N GLU A 345 -11.06 -4.07 4.20
CA GLU A 345 -10.44 -5.11 3.37
C GLU A 345 -10.97 -6.52 3.67
N ILE A 346 -11.32 -6.82 4.93
CA ILE A 346 -12.00 -8.07 5.29
C ILE A 346 -13.39 -8.14 4.66
N ALA A 347 -14.17 -7.05 4.70
CA ALA A 347 -15.49 -7.01 4.06
C ALA A 347 -15.37 -7.26 2.55
N LYS A 348 -14.43 -6.57 1.88
CA LYS A 348 -14.15 -6.77 0.45
C LYS A 348 -13.73 -8.20 0.12
N ALA A 349 -12.88 -8.82 0.95
CA ALA A 349 -12.47 -10.21 0.76
C ALA A 349 -13.65 -11.20 0.85
N HIS A 350 -14.73 -10.82 1.54
CA HIS A 350 -16.00 -11.53 1.59
C HIS A 350 -17.04 -11.00 0.59
N ARG A 351 -16.62 -10.21 -0.42
CA ARG A 351 -17.48 -9.57 -1.43
C ARG A 351 -18.55 -8.63 -0.84
N GLY A 352 -18.35 -8.19 0.39
CA GLY A 352 -19.15 -7.18 1.05
C GLY A 352 -18.52 -5.80 0.95
N TRP A 353 -19.11 -4.85 1.66
CA TRP A 353 -18.57 -3.50 1.80
C TRP A 353 -18.91 -2.89 3.16
N ILE A 354 -18.18 -1.84 3.51
CA ILE A 354 -18.43 -1.02 4.69
C ILE A 354 -18.70 0.43 4.23
N ASP A 355 -19.69 1.06 4.85
CA ASP A 355 -19.98 2.48 4.70
C ASP A 355 -19.97 3.17 6.07
N ALA A 356 -19.75 4.48 6.08
CA ALA A 356 -19.72 5.28 7.29
C ALA A 356 -20.52 6.58 7.12
N ARG A 357 -21.39 6.87 8.10
CA ARG A 357 -22.05 8.17 8.24
C ARG A 357 -21.75 8.78 9.59
N SER A 358 -21.61 10.09 9.64
CA SER A 358 -21.50 10.83 10.90
C SER A 358 -22.33 12.11 10.81
N ASP A 359 -23.17 12.33 11.81
CA ASP A 359 -23.96 13.54 11.97
C ASP A 359 -23.88 14.05 13.42
N ARG A 360 -24.68 15.07 13.75
CA ARG A 360 -24.67 15.69 15.09
C ARG A 360 -25.14 14.77 16.22
N THR A 361 -25.73 13.63 15.88
CA THR A 361 -26.30 12.68 16.84
C THR A 361 -25.41 11.46 17.02
N GLU A 362 -24.90 10.89 15.93
CA GLU A 362 -24.13 9.66 15.96
C GLU A 362 -23.18 9.51 14.77
N THR A 363 -22.18 8.65 14.97
CA THR A 363 -21.40 8.04 13.91
C THR A 363 -21.83 6.59 13.79
N VAL A 364 -22.09 6.11 12.57
CA VAL A 364 -22.52 4.73 12.30
C VAL A 364 -21.69 4.15 11.17
N PHE A 365 -21.11 2.97 11.43
CA PHE A 365 -20.49 2.12 10.43
C PHE A 365 -21.47 1.01 10.04
N THR A 366 -21.72 0.85 8.75
CA THR A 366 -22.65 -0.16 8.21
C THR A 366 -21.88 -1.16 7.38
N VAL A 367 -21.98 -2.44 7.73
CA VAL A 367 -21.34 -3.56 7.02
C VAL A 367 -22.42 -4.35 6.30
N ARG A 368 -22.19 -4.66 5.02
CA ARG A 368 -23.08 -5.49 4.21
C ARG A 368 -22.31 -6.68 3.66
N LEU A 369 -22.79 -7.88 3.99
CA LEU A 369 -22.12 -9.15 3.67
C LEU A 369 -23.08 -10.09 2.93
N PRO A 370 -22.72 -10.58 1.73
CA PRO A 370 -23.47 -11.64 1.06
C PRO A 370 -23.48 -12.93 1.89
N ARG A 371 -24.59 -13.67 1.88
CA ARG A 371 -24.75 -14.91 2.67
C ARG A 371 -24.12 -16.16 2.06
N GLY A 372 -23.84 -16.14 0.76
CA GLY A 372 -23.19 -17.25 0.04
C GLY A 372 -22.19 -16.72 -0.99
N ALA A 373 -21.01 -17.35 -1.05
CA ALA A 373 -19.95 -17.06 -2.01
C ALA A 373 -20.01 -17.96 -3.24
#